data_AF-A0A7C7LNL5-F1
#
_entry.id   AF-A0A7C7LNL5-F1
#
_cell.length_a   1.000
_cell.length_b   1.000
_cell.length_c   1.000
_cell.angle_alpha   90.00
_cell.angle_beta   90.00
_cell.angle_gamma   90.00
#
_symmetry.space_group_name_H-M   'P 1'
#
loop_
_entity.id
_entity.type
_entity.pdbx_description
1 polymer ?
#
loop_
_entity_poly.entity_id
_entity_poly.type
_entity_poly.pdbx_seq_one_letter_code
_entity_poly.pdbx_strand_id
1 'polypeptide(L)'
;LFEAAIRAANDGFAVSPVIAAQWAKDARNFSHLPAFADTFLPGGTAPRAGDIFRCQDQARTLEEIARTHGESFYRGPLAEAIVTDAQTHGADMTLRDLADHKSHWVDCISQDFRDLSIHEIPPNGQGIATLVALGILEHLDVEAHPLDSADSIHLQLEAMKIAFAETQRHVADPESMEVTVAELLNPDQLARRAASIDPVKSSTPSAEIRPDHGTIYLSTADQSGMMVSYIQSNFTGFGSGIVVPGTGISLQSRGRGFVLQPGHANEVGGGKRPYHTIIPAFITRQGEPVASFGVMGGHMQPQGHLQMVLRMFCQGLSPQQALDAPRWFVATDFSVWLEPGLSSLRSDLEARGHRFVDPNKEGVFGGGQIIVRAPGGYVAGSDPRKDGLAGGF
;
A
#
# COMPACT_ATOMS: atom_id res chain seq x y z
N LEU A 1 -8.73 2.81 -23.68
CA LEU A 1 -8.11 2.51 -22.36
C LEU A 1 -7.38 1.17 -22.36
N PHE A 2 -8.04 0.05 -22.69
CA PHE A 2 -7.48 -1.30 -22.50
C PHE A 2 -6.49 -1.79 -23.57
N GLU A 3 -6.37 -1.11 -24.72
CA GLU A 3 -5.58 -1.58 -25.88
C GLU A 3 -4.13 -1.93 -25.54
N ALA A 4 -3.44 -1.08 -24.75
CA ALA A 4 -2.05 -1.31 -24.37
C ALA A 4 -1.89 -2.57 -23.48
N ALA A 5 -2.81 -2.77 -22.53
CA ALA A 5 -2.80 -3.92 -21.64
C ALA A 5 -3.13 -5.22 -22.40
N ILE A 6 -4.14 -5.20 -23.28
CA ILE A 6 -4.50 -6.33 -24.15
C ILE A 6 -3.32 -6.71 -25.05
N ARG A 7 -2.67 -5.73 -25.68
CA ARG A 7 -1.49 -5.95 -26.52
C ARG A 7 -0.34 -6.56 -25.72
N ALA A 8 -0.03 -6.04 -24.53
CA ALA A 8 1.03 -6.58 -23.69
C ALA A 8 0.76 -8.04 -23.27
N ALA A 9 -0.50 -8.39 -23.00
CA ALA A 9 -0.90 -9.75 -22.68
C ALA A 9 -0.83 -10.70 -23.89
N ASN A 10 -1.23 -10.24 -25.09
CA ASN A 10 -1.20 -11.03 -26.33
C ASN A 10 0.20 -11.18 -26.93
N ASP A 11 0.87 -10.06 -27.20
CA ASP A 11 2.16 -10.01 -27.89
C ASP A 11 3.32 -10.36 -26.96
N GLY A 12 3.12 -10.12 -25.66
CA GLY A 12 4.05 -10.37 -24.58
C GLY A 12 4.98 -9.20 -24.29
N PHE A 13 5.70 -9.31 -23.17
CA PHE A 13 6.70 -8.34 -22.73
C PHE A 13 7.92 -9.06 -22.14
N ALA A 14 9.07 -8.40 -22.18
CA ALA A 14 10.29 -8.91 -21.55
C ALA A 14 10.19 -8.75 -20.03
N VAL A 15 10.35 -9.84 -19.29
CA VAL A 15 10.27 -9.84 -17.83
C VAL A 15 11.49 -9.13 -17.24
N SER A 16 11.26 -8.14 -16.38
CA SER A 16 12.35 -7.37 -15.75
C SER A 16 13.05 -8.17 -14.64
N PRO A 17 14.30 -7.84 -14.28
CA PRO A 17 15.06 -8.57 -13.26
C PRO A 17 14.37 -8.64 -11.89
N VAL A 18 13.78 -7.53 -11.41
CA VAL A 18 13.09 -7.51 -10.10
C VAL A 18 11.87 -8.43 -10.14
N ILE A 19 11.10 -8.38 -11.22
CA ILE A 19 9.91 -9.22 -11.41
C ILE A 19 10.31 -10.69 -11.54
N ALA A 20 11.32 -11.03 -12.33
CA ALA A 20 11.80 -12.42 -12.47
C ALA A 20 12.22 -13.02 -11.11
N ALA A 21 12.95 -12.25 -10.30
CA ALA A 21 13.36 -12.69 -8.97
C ALA A 21 12.17 -12.93 -8.03
N GLN A 22 11.16 -12.07 -8.05
CA GLN A 22 9.95 -12.23 -7.24
C GLN A 22 9.08 -13.39 -7.75
N TRP A 23 8.90 -13.50 -9.06
CA TRP A 23 8.15 -14.56 -9.71
C TRP A 23 8.74 -15.94 -9.40
N ALA A 24 10.06 -16.08 -9.45
CA ALA A 24 10.74 -17.33 -9.07
C ALA A 24 10.56 -17.71 -7.59
N LYS A 25 10.37 -16.73 -6.69
CA LYS A 25 10.02 -16.99 -5.29
C LYS A 25 8.60 -17.51 -5.17
N ASP A 26 7.64 -16.82 -5.79
CA ASP A 26 6.22 -17.16 -5.68
C ASP A 26 5.87 -18.46 -6.43
N ALA A 27 6.56 -18.76 -7.53
CA ALA A 27 6.43 -20.02 -8.24
C ALA A 27 6.68 -21.23 -7.34
N ARG A 28 7.61 -21.15 -6.36
CA ARG A 28 7.83 -22.25 -5.40
C ARG A 28 6.64 -22.50 -4.49
N ASN A 29 5.83 -21.47 -4.25
CA ASN A 29 4.67 -21.57 -3.38
C ASN A 29 3.45 -22.11 -4.14
N PHE A 30 3.32 -21.81 -5.44
CA PHE A 30 2.08 -22.05 -6.19
C PHE A 30 2.20 -23.01 -7.38
N SER A 31 3.40 -23.52 -7.70
CA SER A 31 3.59 -24.44 -8.85
C SER A 31 2.80 -25.75 -8.76
N HIS A 32 2.34 -26.12 -7.57
CA HIS A 32 1.50 -27.30 -7.34
C HIS A 32 0.02 -27.07 -7.73
N LEU A 33 -0.39 -25.82 -7.97
CA LEU A 33 -1.73 -25.46 -8.42
C LEU A 33 -1.77 -25.50 -9.96
N PRO A 34 -2.56 -26.39 -10.59
CA PRO A 34 -2.53 -26.58 -12.05
C PRO A 34 -2.79 -25.29 -12.84
N ALA A 35 -3.86 -24.56 -12.53
CA ALA A 35 -4.20 -23.33 -13.25
C ALA A 35 -3.14 -22.22 -13.10
N PHE A 36 -2.47 -22.15 -11.95
CA PHE A 36 -1.34 -21.25 -11.75
C PHE A 36 -0.16 -21.65 -12.63
N ALA A 37 0.21 -22.94 -12.62
CA ALA A 37 1.33 -23.44 -13.41
C ALA A 37 1.09 -23.25 -14.92
N ASP A 38 -0.11 -23.56 -15.40
CA ASP A 38 -0.50 -23.40 -16.80
C ASP A 38 -0.45 -21.94 -17.25
N THR A 39 -0.84 -21.01 -16.37
CA THR A 39 -0.92 -19.57 -16.69
C THR A 39 0.42 -18.86 -16.55
N PHE A 40 1.15 -19.11 -15.46
CA PHE A 40 2.28 -18.30 -15.02
C PHE A 40 3.63 -19.02 -15.05
N LEU A 41 3.67 -20.32 -15.36
CA LEU A 41 4.90 -21.10 -15.51
C LEU A 41 4.98 -21.72 -16.92
N PRO A 42 5.04 -20.89 -17.99
CA PRO A 42 5.15 -21.41 -19.34
C PRO A 42 6.41 -22.28 -19.46
N GLY A 43 6.25 -23.53 -19.94
CA GLY A 43 7.34 -24.50 -19.98
C GLY A 43 7.70 -25.10 -18.61
N GLY A 44 6.84 -24.95 -17.60
CA GLY A 44 6.96 -25.57 -16.27
C GLY A 44 7.86 -24.82 -15.29
N THR A 45 8.39 -23.65 -15.65
CA THR A 45 9.26 -22.84 -14.77
C THR A 45 8.90 -21.36 -14.83
N ALA A 46 9.26 -20.62 -13.77
CA ALA A 46 9.07 -19.18 -13.76
C ALA A 46 9.93 -18.51 -14.85
N PRO A 47 9.39 -17.52 -15.59
CA PRO A 47 10.16 -16.76 -16.58
C PRO A 47 11.43 -16.13 -15.97
N ARG A 48 12.52 -16.17 -16.71
CA ARG A 48 13.78 -15.50 -16.35
C ARG A 48 13.75 -14.05 -16.82
N ALA A 49 14.67 -13.25 -16.26
CA ALA A 49 14.87 -11.88 -16.73
C ALA A 49 15.20 -11.87 -18.23
N GLY A 50 14.45 -11.08 -19.00
CA GLY A 50 14.56 -10.99 -20.46
C GLY A 50 13.68 -11.98 -21.24
N ASP A 51 13.15 -13.04 -20.60
CA ASP A 51 12.21 -13.94 -21.27
C ASP A 51 10.93 -13.17 -21.64
N ILE A 52 10.32 -13.53 -22.77
CA ILE A 52 9.04 -12.94 -23.18
C ILE A 52 7.90 -13.74 -22.56
N PHE A 53 7.19 -13.12 -21.63
CA PHE A 53 5.96 -13.68 -21.05
C PHE A 53 4.73 -13.23 -21.84
N ARG A 54 3.78 -14.14 -22.06
CA ARG A 54 2.50 -13.93 -22.74
C ARG A 54 1.38 -14.59 -21.95
N CYS A 55 0.21 -13.98 -21.93
CA CYS A 55 -0.99 -14.54 -21.30
C CYS A 55 -2.22 -14.23 -22.18
N GLN A 56 -2.45 -15.07 -23.19
CA GLN A 56 -3.57 -14.90 -24.12
C GLN A 56 -4.93 -14.99 -23.41
N ASP A 57 -5.03 -15.80 -22.35
CA ASP A 57 -6.23 -15.90 -21.52
C ASP A 57 -6.56 -14.56 -20.86
N GLN A 58 -5.55 -13.90 -20.30
CA GLN A 58 -5.72 -12.57 -19.71
C GLN A 58 -6.05 -11.52 -20.77
N ALA A 59 -5.52 -11.62 -21.99
CA ALA A 59 -5.87 -10.72 -23.07
C ALA A 59 -7.36 -10.82 -23.44
N ARG A 60 -7.90 -12.04 -23.59
CA ARG A 60 -9.33 -12.27 -23.86
C ARG A 60 -10.21 -11.75 -22.71
N THR A 61 -9.78 -11.95 -21.47
CA THR A 61 -10.47 -11.39 -20.29
C THR A 61 -10.50 -9.86 -20.33
N LEU A 62 -9.39 -9.21 -20.65
CA LEU A 62 -9.32 -7.74 -20.75
C LEU A 62 -10.17 -7.22 -21.91
N GLU A 63 -10.22 -7.92 -23.05
CA GLU A 63 -11.11 -7.60 -24.17
C GLU A 63 -12.59 -7.69 -23.76
N GLU A 64 -12.97 -8.73 -23.03
CA GLU A 64 -14.33 -8.93 -22.52
C GLU A 64 -14.72 -7.84 -21.51
N ILE A 65 -13.83 -7.50 -20.57
CA ILE A 65 -14.05 -6.40 -19.62
C ILE A 65 -14.21 -5.08 -20.37
N ALA A 66 -13.37 -4.81 -21.36
CA ALA A 66 -13.44 -3.59 -22.16
C ALA A 66 -14.76 -3.49 -22.95
N ARG A 67 -15.18 -4.60 -23.59
CA ARG A 67 -16.40 -4.69 -24.39
C ARG A 67 -17.67 -4.56 -23.55
N THR A 68 -17.65 -5.07 -22.32
CA THR A 68 -18.81 -5.08 -21.42
C THR A 68 -18.80 -3.97 -20.39
N HIS A 69 -17.81 -3.08 -20.43
CA HIS A 69 -17.59 -2.05 -19.43
C HIS A 69 -17.55 -2.62 -17.99
N GLY A 70 -16.94 -3.80 -17.84
CA GLY A 70 -16.83 -4.53 -16.57
C GLY A 70 -18.01 -5.42 -16.21
N GLU A 71 -19.15 -5.35 -16.91
CA GLU A 71 -20.36 -6.09 -16.52
C GLU A 71 -20.15 -7.62 -16.54
N SER A 72 -19.36 -8.14 -17.48
CA SER A 72 -19.06 -9.59 -17.54
C SER A 72 -18.38 -10.11 -16.28
N PHE A 73 -17.52 -9.28 -15.66
CA PHE A 73 -16.76 -9.64 -14.46
C PHE A 73 -17.65 -9.79 -13.22
N TYR A 74 -18.76 -9.06 -13.15
CA TYR A 74 -19.62 -9.03 -11.97
C TYR A 74 -20.98 -9.74 -12.18
N ARG A 75 -21.51 -9.73 -13.41
CA ARG A 75 -22.86 -10.23 -13.74
C ARG A 75 -22.92 -10.94 -15.10
N GLY A 76 -21.83 -11.54 -15.55
CA GLY A 76 -21.78 -12.27 -16.82
C GLY A 76 -20.84 -13.47 -16.82
N PRO A 77 -20.38 -13.90 -18.01
CA PRO A 77 -19.61 -15.14 -18.16
C PRO A 77 -18.34 -15.24 -17.30
N LEU A 78 -17.63 -14.12 -17.06
CA LEU A 78 -16.45 -14.14 -16.18
C LEU A 78 -16.86 -14.35 -14.72
N ALA A 79 -17.97 -13.77 -14.26
CA ALA A 79 -18.52 -14.00 -12.93
C ALA A 79 -18.90 -15.48 -12.73
N GLU A 80 -19.55 -16.08 -13.72
CA GLU A 80 -19.89 -17.52 -13.73
C GLU A 80 -18.64 -18.39 -13.65
N ALA A 81 -17.57 -18.05 -14.38
CA ALA A 81 -16.31 -18.79 -14.33
C ALA A 81 -15.65 -18.69 -12.95
N ILE A 82 -15.60 -17.50 -12.35
CA ILE A 82 -15.04 -17.28 -11.00
C ILE A 82 -15.79 -18.12 -9.96
N VAL A 83 -17.13 -18.08 -9.97
CA VAL A 83 -17.96 -18.79 -8.98
C VAL A 83 -17.90 -20.31 -9.19
N THR A 84 -17.86 -20.76 -10.45
CA THR A 84 -17.70 -22.18 -10.76
C THR A 84 -16.38 -22.73 -10.22
N ASP A 85 -15.28 -21.97 -10.39
CA ASP A 85 -13.97 -22.33 -9.84
C ASP A 85 -13.99 -22.34 -8.30
N ALA A 86 -14.60 -21.33 -7.69
CA ALA A 86 -14.76 -21.25 -6.23
C ALA A 86 -15.52 -22.47 -5.68
N GLN A 87 -16.65 -22.84 -6.28
CA GLN A 87 -17.47 -23.98 -5.88
C GLN A 87 -16.74 -25.31 -6.06
N THR A 88 -15.97 -25.45 -7.14
CA THR A 88 -15.15 -26.65 -7.39
C THR A 88 -14.14 -26.89 -6.26
N HIS A 89 -13.66 -25.82 -5.62
CA HIS A 89 -12.72 -25.87 -4.50
C HIS A 89 -13.38 -25.73 -3.12
N GLY A 90 -14.72 -25.78 -3.06
CA GLY A 90 -15.47 -25.72 -1.79
C GLY A 90 -15.46 -24.35 -1.12
N ALA A 91 -15.23 -23.27 -1.86
CA ALA A 91 -15.35 -21.90 -1.35
C ALA A 91 -16.80 -21.39 -1.43
N ASP A 92 -17.18 -20.53 -0.49
CA ASP A 92 -18.57 -20.05 -0.32
C ASP A 92 -18.96 -18.89 -1.25
N MET A 93 -18.10 -18.47 -2.17
CA MET A 93 -18.39 -17.35 -3.08
C MET A 93 -19.53 -17.70 -4.04
N THR A 94 -20.50 -16.79 -4.15
CA THR A 94 -21.68 -16.94 -5.00
C THR A 94 -21.73 -15.89 -6.11
N LEU A 95 -22.57 -16.12 -7.13
CA LEU A 95 -22.85 -15.09 -8.15
C LEU A 95 -23.45 -13.83 -7.56
N ARG A 96 -24.20 -13.97 -6.45
CA ARG A 96 -24.78 -12.84 -5.77
C ARG A 96 -23.71 -11.95 -5.13
N ASP A 97 -22.64 -12.52 -4.59
CA ASP A 97 -21.55 -11.73 -4.00
C ASP A 97 -20.88 -10.83 -5.06
N LEU A 98 -20.67 -11.36 -6.28
CA LEU A 98 -20.15 -10.57 -7.39
C LEU A 98 -21.18 -9.57 -7.93
N ALA A 99 -22.44 -9.97 -8.04
CA ALA A 99 -23.50 -9.12 -8.58
C ALA A 99 -23.89 -7.97 -7.64
N ASP A 100 -23.80 -8.16 -6.32
CA ASP A 100 -24.11 -7.15 -5.31
C ASP A 100 -22.93 -6.19 -5.07
N HIS A 101 -21.74 -6.49 -5.60
CA HIS A 101 -20.57 -5.63 -5.51
C HIS A 101 -20.82 -4.24 -6.11
N LYS A 102 -20.34 -3.21 -5.39
CA LYS A 102 -20.35 -1.81 -5.83
C LYS A 102 -19.03 -1.14 -5.44
N SER A 103 -18.55 -0.27 -6.33
CA SER A 103 -17.51 0.70 -5.98
C SER A 103 -18.16 1.87 -5.25
N HIS A 104 -17.54 2.30 -4.14
CA HIS A 104 -18.05 3.41 -3.33
C HIS A 104 -17.26 4.67 -3.63
N TRP A 105 -17.96 5.73 -4.02
CA TRP A 105 -17.42 7.08 -3.97
C TRP A 105 -17.50 7.55 -2.53
N VAL A 106 -16.35 7.88 -1.96
CA VAL A 106 -16.21 8.31 -0.56
C VAL A 106 -15.44 9.61 -0.52
N ASP A 107 -15.75 10.46 0.46
CA ASP A 107 -14.92 11.61 0.77
C ASP A 107 -13.63 11.13 1.46
N CYS A 108 -12.52 11.78 1.14
CA CYS A 108 -11.27 11.53 1.85
C CYS A 108 -11.39 11.98 3.30
N ILE A 109 -10.62 11.30 4.15
CA ILE A 109 -10.31 11.79 5.49
C ILE A 109 -9.01 12.57 5.42
N SER A 110 -8.86 13.57 6.27
CA SER A 110 -7.70 14.45 6.22
C SER A 110 -7.18 14.82 7.60
N GLN A 111 -5.89 15.12 7.65
CA GLN A 111 -5.24 15.76 8.77
C GLN A 111 -4.45 16.95 8.25
N ASP A 112 -4.62 18.10 8.92
CA ASP A 112 -3.78 19.26 8.67
C ASP A 112 -2.40 19.03 9.30
N PHE A 113 -1.38 19.39 8.54
CA PHE A 113 0.01 19.37 8.98
C PHE A 113 0.69 20.60 8.38
N ARG A 114 1.06 21.54 9.25
CA ARG A 114 1.48 22.90 8.84
C ARG A 114 0.42 23.59 7.96
N ASP A 115 0.82 24.07 6.77
CA ASP A 115 -0.06 24.74 5.81
C ASP A 115 -0.69 23.78 4.78
N LEU A 116 -0.56 22.48 5.00
CA LEU A 116 -1.04 21.42 4.13
C LEU A 116 -2.20 20.66 4.77
N SER A 117 -3.07 20.12 3.92
CA SER A 117 -4.01 19.06 4.30
C SER A 117 -3.62 17.78 3.57
N ILE A 118 -3.37 16.72 4.33
CA ILE A 118 -2.96 15.42 3.82
C ILE A 118 -4.21 14.55 3.81
N HIS A 119 -4.50 13.97 2.65
CA HIS A 119 -5.72 13.21 2.38
C HIS A 119 -5.41 11.74 2.19
N GLU A 120 -6.23 10.92 2.82
CA GLU A 120 -6.21 9.47 2.73
C GLU A 120 -7.63 8.94 2.54
N ILE A 121 -7.76 7.73 2.01
CA ILE A 121 -9.06 7.04 1.93
C ILE A 121 -9.52 6.66 3.35
N PRO A 122 -10.82 6.82 3.69
CA PRO A 122 -11.35 6.42 4.99
C PRO A 122 -11.17 4.91 5.28
N PRO A 123 -11.39 4.48 6.55
CA PRO A 123 -11.56 3.08 6.86
C PRO A 123 -12.50 2.37 5.88
N ASN A 124 -12.26 1.10 5.54
CA ASN A 124 -11.38 0.11 6.16
C ASN A 124 -9.89 0.18 5.76
N GLY A 125 -9.45 1.25 5.07
CA GLY A 125 -8.04 1.49 4.76
C GLY A 125 -7.20 1.93 5.95
N GLN A 126 -5.88 1.73 5.85
CA GLN A 126 -4.92 2.08 6.89
C GLN A 126 -4.30 3.48 6.79
N GLY A 127 -4.81 4.34 5.90
CA GLY A 127 -4.21 5.65 5.63
C GLY A 127 -4.32 6.57 6.85
N ILE A 128 -5.34 6.35 7.68
CA ILE A 128 -5.50 7.02 8.97
C ILE A 128 -4.28 6.85 9.89
N ALA A 129 -3.47 5.80 9.76
CA ALA A 129 -2.22 5.68 10.52
C ALA A 129 -1.23 6.81 10.17
N THR A 130 -1.12 7.20 8.89
CA THR A 130 -0.31 8.35 8.48
C THR A 130 -0.86 9.64 9.08
N LEU A 131 -2.18 9.82 9.04
CA LEU A 131 -2.84 11.01 9.56
C LEU A 131 -2.66 11.14 11.08
N VAL A 132 -2.85 10.06 11.84
CA VAL A 132 -2.59 10.03 13.29
C VAL A 132 -1.13 10.35 13.59
N ALA A 133 -0.18 9.76 12.86
CA ALA A 133 1.24 10.02 13.09
C ALA A 133 1.63 11.48 12.77
N LEU A 134 1.14 12.06 11.66
CA LEU A 134 1.33 13.47 11.33
C LEU A 134 0.70 14.38 12.38
N GLY A 135 -0.51 14.08 12.82
CA GLY A 135 -1.21 14.83 13.87
C GLY A 135 -0.47 14.82 15.20
N ILE A 136 0.18 13.71 15.56
CA ILE A 136 1.08 13.65 16.73
C ILE A 136 2.33 14.52 16.51
N LEU A 137 2.97 14.40 15.34
CA LEU A 137 4.22 15.12 15.05
C LEU A 137 4.03 16.63 14.89
N GLU A 138 2.83 17.10 14.55
CA GLU A 138 2.47 18.52 14.52
C GLU A 138 2.80 19.21 15.87
N HIS A 139 2.71 18.46 16.98
CA HIS A 139 2.97 18.93 18.34
C HIS A 139 4.42 18.73 18.84
N LEU A 140 5.31 18.13 18.05
CA LEU A 140 6.65 17.72 18.50
C LEU A 140 7.81 18.46 17.82
N ASP A 141 7.51 19.51 17.04
CA ASP A 141 8.51 20.34 16.37
C ASP A 141 9.62 19.53 15.65
N VAL A 142 9.20 18.50 14.90
CA VAL A 142 10.11 17.54 14.24
C VAL A 142 11.12 18.20 13.28
N GLU A 143 10.85 19.43 12.85
CA GLU A 143 11.67 20.22 11.91
C GLU A 143 12.82 20.95 12.60
N ALA A 144 12.77 21.12 13.92
CA ALA A 144 13.87 21.68 14.70
C ALA A 144 15.10 20.75 14.71
N HIS A 145 14.91 19.48 14.38
CA HIS A 145 15.96 18.48 14.32
C HIS A 145 16.55 18.37 12.91
N PRO A 146 17.88 18.16 12.77
CA PRO A 146 18.49 17.95 11.47
C PRO A 146 17.88 16.78 10.72
N LEU A 147 17.87 16.88 9.39
CA LEU A 147 17.53 15.79 8.47
C LEU A 147 18.25 14.50 8.86
N ASP A 148 17.49 13.41 8.95
CA ASP A 148 18.00 12.07 9.25
C ASP A 148 18.85 12.02 10.54
N SER A 149 18.55 12.86 11.53
CA SER A 149 19.12 12.78 12.88
C SER A 149 18.40 11.73 13.74
N ALA A 150 19.10 11.17 14.74
CA ALA A 150 18.50 10.21 15.66
C ALA A 150 17.29 10.79 16.40
N ASP A 151 17.30 12.08 16.74
CA ASP A 151 16.16 12.76 17.36
C ASP A 151 14.94 12.80 16.44
N SER A 152 15.11 13.26 15.19
CA SER A 152 14.00 13.33 14.23
C SER A 152 13.43 11.94 13.94
N ILE A 153 14.29 10.95 13.72
CA ILE A 153 13.87 9.58 13.43
C ILE A 153 13.22 8.93 14.65
N HIS A 154 13.70 9.19 15.87
CA HIS A 154 13.09 8.70 17.10
C HIS A 154 11.63 9.17 17.23
N LEU A 155 11.38 10.48 17.08
CA LEU A 155 10.02 11.03 17.17
C LEU A 155 9.08 10.43 16.10
N GLN A 156 9.58 10.29 14.86
CA GLN A 156 8.82 9.66 13.77
C GLN A 156 8.46 8.20 14.07
N LEU A 157 9.42 7.43 14.58
CA LEU A 157 9.20 6.03 14.96
C LEU A 157 8.16 5.92 16.08
N GLU A 158 8.27 6.71 17.14
CA GLU A 158 7.33 6.66 18.26
C GLU A 158 5.91 7.07 17.85
N ALA A 159 5.77 8.14 17.06
CA ALA A 159 4.47 8.56 16.51
C ALA A 159 3.85 7.46 15.63
N MET A 160 4.64 6.83 14.76
CA MET A 160 4.15 5.75 13.89
C MET A 160 3.77 4.49 14.68
N LYS A 161 4.52 4.12 15.73
CA LYS A 161 4.15 3.01 16.62
C LYS A 161 2.80 3.25 17.29
N ILE A 162 2.56 4.45 17.81
CA ILE A 162 1.27 4.83 18.39
C ILE A 162 0.17 4.72 17.33
N ALA A 163 0.39 5.31 16.15
CA ALA A 163 -0.59 5.28 15.08
C ALA A 163 -0.96 3.86 14.63
N PHE A 164 0.02 2.95 14.53
CA PHE A 164 -0.25 1.54 14.24
C PHE A 164 -1.04 0.87 15.36
N ALA A 165 -0.72 1.13 16.63
CA ALA A 165 -1.45 0.54 17.74
C ALA A 165 -2.92 0.96 17.76
N GLU A 166 -3.22 2.22 17.50
CA GLU A 166 -4.60 2.71 17.38
C GLU A 166 -5.30 2.09 16.17
N THR A 167 -4.60 2.06 15.02
CA THR A 167 -5.15 1.51 13.77
C THR A 167 -5.50 0.03 13.90
N GLN A 168 -4.62 -0.79 14.48
CA GLN A 168 -4.88 -2.22 14.69
C GLN A 168 -6.02 -2.47 15.68
N ARG A 169 -6.21 -1.58 16.66
CA ARG A 169 -7.30 -1.71 17.63
C ARG A 169 -8.66 -1.32 17.04
N HIS A 170 -8.68 -0.30 16.19
CA HIS A 170 -9.92 0.41 15.87
C HIS A 170 -10.36 0.32 14.41
N VAL A 171 -9.44 0.17 13.45
CA VAL A 171 -9.76 0.24 12.03
C VAL A 171 -10.31 -1.09 11.53
N ALA A 172 -11.51 -1.04 10.98
CA ALA A 172 -12.23 -2.15 10.39
C ALA A 172 -13.15 -1.62 9.28
N ASP A 173 -14.08 -2.45 8.78
CA ASP A 173 -15.23 -1.94 8.04
C ASP A 173 -15.92 -0.83 8.86
N PRO A 174 -16.16 0.38 8.31
CA PRO A 174 -16.87 1.46 8.98
C PRO A 174 -18.14 1.04 9.72
N GLU A 175 -18.91 0.09 9.19
CA GLU A 175 -20.15 -0.38 9.83
C GLU A 175 -19.90 -1.20 11.10
N SER A 176 -18.67 -1.67 11.32
CA SER A 176 -18.25 -2.47 12.48
C SER A 176 -17.29 -1.74 13.41
N MET A 177 -16.91 -0.49 13.11
CA MET A 177 -16.01 0.29 13.96
C MET A 177 -16.73 0.81 15.21
N GLU A 178 -16.07 0.71 16.36
CA GLU A 178 -16.59 1.21 17.65
C GLU A 178 -16.25 2.69 17.90
N VAL A 179 -15.27 3.22 17.17
CA VAL A 179 -14.83 4.62 17.25
C VAL A 179 -14.90 5.25 15.87
N THR A 180 -15.18 6.53 15.84
CA THR A 180 -15.25 7.32 14.61
C THR A 180 -13.87 7.80 14.17
N VAL A 181 -13.73 8.11 12.88
CA VAL A 181 -12.52 8.78 12.36
C VAL A 181 -12.25 10.10 13.09
N ALA A 182 -13.31 10.86 13.40
CA ALA A 182 -13.20 12.14 14.09
C ALA A 182 -12.63 12.00 15.51
N GLU A 183 -12.91 10.89 16.20
CA GLU A 183 -12.32 10.60 17.52
C GLU A 183 -10.84 10.21 17.41
N LEU A 184 -10.47 9.42 16.38
CA LEU A 184 -9.08 9.02 16.13
C LEU A 184 -8.18 10.20 15.71
N LEU A 185 -8.75 11.17 14.98
CA LEU A 185 -8.06 12.39 14.53
C LEU A 185 -8.37 13.62 15.39
N ASN A 186 -8.90 13.41 16.61
CA ASN A 186 -9.22 14.50 17.51
C ASN A 186 -7.93 15.24 17.95
N PRO A 187 -7.82 16.57 17.78
CA PRO A 187 -6.61 17.33 18.10
C PRO A 187 -6.14 17.17 19.56
N ASP A 188 -7.06 17.17 20.52
CA ASP A 188 -6.70 17.01 21.94
C ASP A 188 -6.16 15.60 22.23
N GLN A 189 -6.68 14.58 21.54
CA GLN A 189 -6.15 13.22 21.65
C GLN A 189 -4.75 13.13 21.05
N LEU A 190 -4.53 13.71 19.86
CA LEU A 190 -3.24 13.73 19.19
C LEU A 190 -2.18 14.47 20.03
N ALA A 191 -2.54 15.62 20.62
CA ALA A 191 -1.69 16.35 21.56
C ALA A 191 -1.36 15.52 22.82
N ARG A 192 -2.33 14.79 23.38
CA ARG A 192 -2.08 13.87 24.50
C ARG A 192 -1.13 12.73 24.12
N ARG A 193 -1.27 12.17 22.93
CA ARG A 193 -0.36 11.13 22.41
C ARG A 193 1.05 11.69 22.21
N ALA A 194 1.18 12.89 21.65
CA ALA A 194 2.46 13.59 21.54
C ALA A 194 3.13 13.79 22.90
N ALA A 195 2.39 14.27 23.90
CA ALA A 195 2.91 14.46 25.26
C ALA A 195 3.32 13.14 25.96
N SER A 196 2.89 11.99 25.46
CA SER A 196 3.29 10.67 25.98
C SER A 196 4.60 10.14 25.39
N ILE A 197 5.13 10.77 24.34
CA ILE A 197 6.41 10.41 23.73
C ILE A 197 7.55 10.97 24.58
N ASP A 198 8.40 10.07 25.09
CA ASP A 198 9.65 10.44 25.76
C ASP A 198 10.73 10.63 24.69
N PRO A 199 11.34 11.82 24.55
CA PRO A 199 12.27 12.14 23.45
C PRO A 199 13.58 11.33 23.46
N VAL A 200 13.87 10.61 24.54
CA VAL A 200 15.09 9.81 24.69
C VAL A 200 14.80 8.35 25.02
N LYS A 201 13.53 7.93 25.03
CA LYS A 201 13.16 6.55 25.39
C LYS A 201 12.01 6.01 24.54
N SER A 202 12.32 4.96 23.80
CA SER A 202 11.38 4.18 23.01
C SER A 202 10.35 3.45 23.89
N SER A 203 9.10 3.48 23.45
CA SER A 203 8.01 2.66 23.94
C SER A 203 7.69 1.52 22.96
N THR A 204 7.07 0.44 23.45
CA THR A 204 6.55 -0.65 22.60
C THR A 204 5.07 -0.82 22.91
N PRO A 205 4.16 -0.48 21.98
CA PRO A 205 2.73 -0.71 22.18
C PRO A 205 2.39 -2.20 22.28
N SER A 206 1.30 -2.51 22.99
CA SER A 206 0.68 -3.83 22.95
C SER A 206 -0.34 -3.86 21.81
N ALA A 207 0.10 -4.29 20.62
CA ALA A 207 -0.72 -4.52 19.44
C ALA A 207 -0.01 -5.52 18.51
N GLU A 208 -0.74 -6.14 17.59
CA GLU A 208 -0.18 -7.03 16.57
C GLU A 208 -0.45 -6.44 15.19
N ILE A 209 0.60 -6.17 14.42
CA ILE A 209 0.47 -5.72 13.03
C ILE A 209 0.53 -6.96 12.13
N ARG A 210 -0.44 -7.12 11.22
CA ARG A 210 -0.44 -8.24 10.28
C ARG A 210 0.40 -7.92 9.04
N PRO A 211 1.34 -8.80 8.64
CA PRO A 211 2.19 -8.56 7.49
C PRO A 211 1.43 -8.66 6.17
N ASP A 212 1.91 -7.92 5.17
CA ASP A 212 1.45 -7.93 3.78
C ASP A 212 2.62 -7.60 2.85
N HIS A 213 2.59 -8.10 1.60
CA HIS A 213 3.69 -7.98 0.63
C HIS A 213 3.19 -7.76 -0.81
N GLY A 214 3.65 -6.69 -1.44
CA GLY A 214 3.43 -6.47 -2.88
C GLY A 214 2.14 -5.70 -3.17
N THR A 215 2.24 -4.72 -4.06
CA THR A 215 1.16 -3.80 -4.47
C THR A 215 1.68 -3.05 -5.69
N ILE A 216 0.83 -2.52 -6.56
CA ILE A 216 1.22 -1.50 -7.54
C ILE A 216 0.64 -0.14 -7.15
N TYR A 217 1.44 0.92 -7.27
CA TYR A 217 1.01 2.31 -7.10
C TYR A 217 1.28 3.07 -8.40
N LEU A 218 0.38 3.99 -8.74
CA LEU A 218 0.43 4.82 -9.94
C LEU A 218 -0.04 6.24 -9.60
N SER A 219 0.67 7.23 -10.14
CA SER A 219 0.31 8.64 -10.07
C SER A 219 0.26 9.21 -11.48
N THR A 220 -0.79 9.96 -11.81
CA THR A 220 -0.92 10.65 -13.11
C THR A 220 -1.44 12.06 -12.91
N ALA A 221 -1.08 12.96 -13.82
CA ALA A 221 -1.62 14.30 -13.87
C ALA A 221 -1.75 14.78 -15.33
N ASP A 222 -2.65 15.72 -15.60
CA ASP A 222 -2.87 16.26 -16.94
C ASP A 222 -2.83 17.80 -17.01
N GLN A 223 -2.86 18.33 -18.23
CA GLN A 223 -2.83 19.78 -18.50
C GLN A 223 -3.99 20.58 -17.89
N SER A 224 -5.10 19.92 -17.53
CA SER A 224 -6.27 20.58 -16.93
C SER A 224 -6.11 20.81 -15.43
N GLY A 225 -5.07 20.24 -14.82
CA GLY A 225 -4.90 20.24 -13.37
C GLY A 225 -5.42 18.98 -12.69
N MET A 226 -6.00 18.02 -13.42
CA MET A 226 -6.44 16.75 -12.85
C MET A 226 -5.22 15.95 -12.39
N MET A 227 -5.29 15.41 -11.17
CA MET A 227 -4.27 14.54 -10.60
C MET A 227 -4.95 13.32 -10.00
N VAL A 228 -4.37 12.14 -10.20
CA VAL A 228 -4.91 10.86 -9.74
C VAL A 228 -3.84 10.11 -8.97
N SER A 229 -4.17 9.74 -7.73
CA SER A 229 -3.42 8.82 -6.88
C SER A 229 -4.14 7.47 -6.91
N TYR A 230 -3.58 6.47 -7.59
CA TYR A 230 -4.23 5.19 -7.84
C TYR A 230 -3.37 4.03 -7.35
N ILE A 231 -4.02 3.02 -6.78
CA ILE A 231 -3.32 1.88 -6.18
C ILE A 231 -4.20 0.64 -6.17
N GLN A 232 -3.62 -0.51 -6.49
CA GLN A 232 -4.33 -1.80 -6.49
C GLN A 232 -3.37 -2.96 -6.14
N SER A 233 -3.90 -4.04 -5.57
CA SER A 233 -3.11 -5.20 -5.15
C SER A 233 -3.96 -6.43 -4.94
N ASN A 234 -3.35 -7.59 -5.19
CA ASN A 234 -3.86 -8.90 -4.80
C ASN A 234 -3.58 -9.27 -3.33
N PHE A 235 -3.16 -8.30 -2.50
CA PHE A 235 -2.58 -8.49 -1.17
C PHE A 235 -1.16 -9.04 -1.28
N THR A 236 -0.97 -10.35 -1.15
CA THR A 236 0.38 -10.95 -1.15
C THR A 236 0.81 -11.42 -2.54
N GLY A 237 1.62 -10.65 -3.27
CA GLY A 237 2.17 -11.07 -4.58
C GLY A 237 1.09 -11.50 -5.58
N PHE A 238 1.12 -12.76 -6.03
CA PHE A 238 0.07 -13.36 -6.88
C PHE A 238 -1.30 -13.52 -6.20
N GLY A 239 -1.42 -13.20 -4.91
CA GLY A 239 -2.67 -13.23 -4.15
C GLY A 239 -2.87 -14.55 -3.43
N SER A 240 -3.92 -15.28 -3.77
CA SER A 240 -4.18 -16.62 -3.25
C SER A 240 -3.40 -17.71 -3.99
N GLY A 241 -2.83 -17.39 -5.15
CA GLY A 241 -2.28 -18.37 -6.09
C GLY A 241 -3.35 -19.08 -6.92
N ILE A 242 -4.64 -18.85 -6.64
CA ILE A 242 -5.75 -19.40 -7.41
C ILE A 242 -5.93 -18.57 -8.68
N VAL A 243 -5.93 -19.25 -9.82
CA VAL A 243 -6.18 -18.65 -11.13
C VAL A 243 -7.42 -19.29 -11.71
N VAL A 244 -8.40 -18.48 -12.10
CA VAL A 244 -9.65 -18.99 -12.69
C VAL A 244 -9.32 -19.59 -14.07
N PRO A 245 -9.54 -20.90 -14.29
CA PRO A 245 -9.08 -21.60 -15.49
C PRO A 245 -9.54 -20.94 -16.79
N GLY A 246 -8.63 -20.77 -17.75
CA GLY A 246 -8.92 -20.22 -19.08
C GLY A 246 -9.09 -18.69 -19.15
N THR A 247 -8.93 -17.98 -18.04
CA THR A 247 -9.18 -16.52 -17.94
C THR A 247 -7.95 -15.68 -17.61
N GLY A 248 -6.90 -16.28 -17.02
CA GLY A 248 -5.75 -15.54 -16.48
C GLY A 248 -6.08 -14.62 -15.28
N ILE A 249 -7.27 -14.75 -14.67
CA ILE A 249 -7.68 -13.99 -13.48
C ILE A 249 -7.05 -14.64 -12.24
N SER A 250 -6.04 -13.99 -11.66
CA SER A 250 -5.42 -14.39 -10.39
C SER A 250 -6.18 -13.75 -9.22
N LEU A 251 -6.77 -14.56 -8.35
CA LEU A 251 -7.61 -14.09 -7.25
C LEU A 251 -6.76 -13.53 -6.10
N GLN A 252 -7.21 -12.42 -5.52
CA GLN A 252 -6.57 -11.80 -4.36
C GLN A 252 -6.68 -12.66 -3.10
N SER A 253 -5.78 -12.45 -2.12
CA SER A 253 -5.85 -13.05 -0.78
C SER A 253 -6.24 -12.06 0.32
N ARG A 254 -6.97 -11.01 -0.04
CA ARG A 254 -7.32 -9.88 0.84
C ARG A 254 -8.10 -10.26 2.10
N GLY A 255 -8.85 -11.36 2.08
CA GLY A 255 -9.55 -11.88 3.26
C GLY A 255 -8.62 -12.17 4.46
N ARG A 256 -7.31 -12.33 4.24
CA ARG A 256 -6.30 -12.44 5.31
C ARG A 256 -6.21 -11.19 6.20
N GLY A 257 -6.77 -10.07 5.75
CA GLY A 257 -6.90 -8.86 6.55
C GLY A 257 -7.88 -8.99 7.72
N PHE A 258 -8.79 -9.97 7.73
CA PHE A 258 -9.70 -10.20 8.86
C PHE A 258 -8.99 -10.76 10.10
N VAL A 259 -9.61 -10.52 11.26
CA VAL A 259 -9.25 -11.10 12.55
C VAL A 259 -10.19 -12.28 12.85
N LEU A 260 -9.66 -13.35 13.48
CA LEU A 260 -10.46 -14.53 13.86
C LEU A 260 -10.87 -14.53 15.34
N GLN A 261 -10.42 -13.53 16.10
CA GLN A 261 -10.81 -13.34 17.49
C GLN A 261 -12.28 -12.88 17.55
N PRO A 262 -13.16 -13.60 18.27
CA PRO A 262 -14.55 -13.19 18.45
C PRO A 262 -14.66 -11.83 19.13
N GLY A 263 -15.57 -11.00 18.61
CA GLY A 263 -15.84 -9.66 19.13
C GLY A 263 -14.84 -8.58 18.71
N HIS A 264 -13.86 -8.91 17.87
CA HIS A 264 -12.96 -7.91 17.31
C HIS A 264 -13.69 -7.06 16.26
N ALA A 265 -13.48 -5.73 16.22
CA ALA A 265 -14.13 -4.85 15.24
C ALA A 265 -13.88 -5.29 13.78
N ASN A 266 -12.72 -5.87 13.50
CA ASN A 266 -12.33 -6.48 12.22
C ASN A 266 -12.49 -8.02 12.16
N GLU A 267 -13.37 -8.61 12.98
CA GLU A 267 -13.75 -10.03 12.88
C GLU A 267 -14.34 -10.35 11.50
N VAL A 268 -14.05 -11.55 10.97
CA VAL A 268 -14.62 -12.03 9.70
C VAL A 268 -16.15 -12.08 9.75
N GLY A 269 -16.81 -11.57 8.70
CA GLY A 269 -18.27 -11.56 8.61
C GLY A 269 -18.75 -11.44 7.16
N GLY A 270 -19.97 -11.93 6.89
CA GLY A 270 -20.58 -11.85 5.56
C GLY A 270 -20.81 -10.40 5.12
N GLY A 271 -20.49 -10.08 3.87
CA GLY A 271 -20.64 -8.73 3.29
C GLY A 271 -19.66 -7.67 3.84
N LYS A 272 -18.87 -8.01 4.88
CA LYS A 272 -17.92 -7.11 5.52
C LYS A 272 -16.64 -6.98 4.69
N ARG A 273 -15.98 -5.83 4.76
CA ARG A 273 -14.68 -5.59 4.12
C ARG A 273 -13.55 -5.76 5.15
N PRO A 274 -12.51 -6.58 4.86
CA PRO A 274 -11.39 -6.77 5.78
C PRO A 274 -10.53 -5.52 5.86
N TYR A 275 -9.86 -5.28 6.99
CA TYR A 275 -8.80 -4.26 7.08
C TYR A 275 -7.88 -4.25 5.84
N HIS A 276 -7.69 -3.06 5.28
CA HIS A 276 -7.10 -2.89 3.97
C HIS A 276 -5.78 -2.13 4.05
N THR A 277 -4.74 -2.70 3.45
CA THR A 277 -3.40 -2.11 3.48
C THR A 277 -3.18 -1.05 2.40
N ILE A 278 -3.92 -1.14 1.30
CA ILE A 278 -3.72 -0.27 0.15
C ILE A 278 -4.18 1.15 0.47
N ILE A 279 -3.30 2.14 0.32
CA ILE A 279 -3.60 3.55 0.56
C ILE A 279 -3.02 4.44 -0.55
N PRO A 280 -3.85 5.16 -1.33
CA PRO A 280 -3.41 6.28 -2.15
C PRO A 280 -3.50 7.57 -1.32
N ALA A 281 -2.47 8.42 -1.41
CA ALA A 281 -2.47 9.71 -0.73
C ALA A 281 -2.49 10.89 -1.69
N PHE A 282 -3.00 12.00 -1.18
CA PHE A 282 -3.07 13.27 -1.89
C PHE A 282 -2.78 14.43 -0.93
N ILE A 283 -2.21 15.52 -1.43
CA ILE A 283 -1.90 16.70 -0.64
C ILE A 283 -2.55 17.91 -1.28
N THR A 284 -3.22 18.72 -0.46
CA THR A 284 -3.73 20.03 -0.87
C THR A 284 -3.15 21.13 0.03
N ARG A 285 -3.13 22.36 -0.48
CA ARG A 285 -2.81 23.57 0.28
C ARG A 285 -3.89 24.60 0.00
N GLN A 286 -4.58 25.05 1.05
CA GLN A 286 -5.69 26.01 0.93
C GLN A 286 -6.75 25.58 -0.12
N GLY A 287 -7.04 24.29 -0.19
CA GLY A 287 -7.99 23.70 -1.16
C GLY A 287 -7.42 23.43 -2.56
N GLU A 288 -6.21 23.90 -2.86
CA GLU A 288 -5.56 23.68 -4.16
C GLU A 288 -4.73 22.38 -4.18
N PRO A 289 -4.72 21.61 -5.28
CA PRO A 289 -3.95 20.38 -5.38
C PRO A 289 -2.44 20.66 -5.41
N VAL A 290 -1.69 19.94 -4.58
CA VAL A 290 -0.23 20.05 -4.45
C VAL A 290 0.47 18.79 -4.96
N ALA A 291 0.06 17.61 -4.51
CA ALA A 291 0.74 16.37 -4.86
C ALA A 291 -0.18 15.14 -4.85
N SER A 292 0.05 14.24 -5.79
CA SER A 292 -0.46 12.87 -5.77
C SER A 292 0.71 11.91 -5.57
N PHE A 293 0.65 11.12 -4.50
CA PHE A 293 1.78 10.30 -4.09
C PHE A 293 1.34 9.02 -3.37
N GLY A 294 2.25 8.06 -3.34
CA GLY A 294 2.08 6.84 -2.58
C GLY A 294 3.36 6.02 -2.57
N VAL A 295 3.52 5.21 -1.52
CA VAL A 295 4.69 4.32 -1.34
C VAL A 295 4.19 2.91 -1.11
N MET A 296 4.27 2.02 -2.10
CA MET A 296 3.77 0.65 -1.99
C MET A 296 4.51 -0.16 -0.91
N GLY A 297 3.88 -1.21 -0.37
CA GLY A 297 4.59 -2.20 0.47
C GLY A 297 3.83 -2.68 1.71
N GLY A 298 2.53 -2.96 1.62
CA GLY A 298 1.78 -3.46 2.78
C GLY A 298 1.75 -2.42 3.90
N HIS A 299 2.19 -2.78 5.11
CA HIS A 299 2.30 -1.85 6.24
C HIS A 299 3.48 -0.87 6.16
N MET A 300 4.33 -0.95 5.13
CA MET A 300 5.25 0.15 4.81
C MET A 300 4.49 1.40 4.35
N GLN A 301 3.29 1.24 3.77
CA GLN A 301 2.60 2.36 3.11
C GLN A 301 2.40 3.57 4.03
N PRO A 302 1.82 3.44 5.26
CA PRO A 302 1.63 4.61 6.11
C PRO A 302 2.95 5.29 6.54
N GLN A 303 3.99 4.48 6.73
CA GLN A 303 5.33 4.91 7.13
C GLN A 303 6.02 5.66 6.01
N GLY A 304 5.89 5.13 4.79
CA GLY A 304 6.40 5.76 3.58
C GLY A 304 5.66 7.07 3.31
N HIS A 305 4.34 7.10 3.48
CA HIS A 305 3.57 8.34 3.30
C HIS A 305 4.02 9.42 4.28
N LEU A 306 4.17 9.07 5.57
CA LEU A 306 4.71 9.98 6.58
C LEU A 306 6.09 10.50 6.17
N GLN A 307 7.01 9.60 5.81
CA GLN A 307 8.36 9.96 5.41
C GLN A 307 8.37 10.88 4.18
N MET A 308 7.53 10.64 3.18
CA MET A 308 7.45 11.48 1.97
C MET A 308 6.93 12.88 2.28
N VAL A 309 5.92 13.01 3.16
CA VAL A 309 5.40 14.32 3.59
C VAL A 309 6.50 15.12 4.28
N LEU A 310 7.17 14.53 5.28
CA LEU A 310 8.25 15.22 6.01
C LEU A 310 9.42 15.58 5.08
N ARG A 311 9.81 14.66 4.18
CA ARG A 311 10.93 14.89 3.24
C ARG A 311 10.65 16.02 2.26
N MET A 312 9.47 16.06 1.66
CA MET A 312 9.16 17.10 0.68
C MET A 312 8.86 18.45 1.34
N PHE A 313 8.12 18.45 2.45
CA PHE A 313 7.49 19.68 2.94
C PHE A 313 8.10 20.23 4.23
N CYS A 314 8.83 19.44 5.01
CA CYS A 314 9.64 19.94 6.13
C CYS A 314 11.10 20.14 5.73
N GLN A 315 11.62 19.23 4.90
CA GLN A 315 13.04 19.18 4.55
C GLN A 315 13.36 19.75 3.16
N GLY A 316 12.32 20.15 2.41
CA GLY A 316 12.46 20.83 1.12
C GLY A 316 13.03 19.97 -0.01
N LEU A 317 12.96 18.64 0.12
CA LEU A 317 13.46 17.73 -0.92
C LEU A 317 12.52 17.70 -2.13
N SER A 318 13.08 17.62 -3.33
CA SER A 318 12.30 17.35 -4.54
C SER A 318 11.65 15.95 -4.49
N PRO A 319 10.64 15.67 -5.33
CA PRO A 319 9.99 14.35 -5.39
C PRO A 319 10.98 13.19 -5.54
N GLN A 320 11.98 13.33 -6.43
CA GLN A 320 12.99 12.29 -6.63
C GLN A 320 13.92 12.16 -5.42
N GLN A 321 14.40 13.28 -4.86
CA GLN A 321 15.27 13.24 -3.67
C GLN A 321 14.55 12.62 -2.47
N ALA A 322 13.26 12.89 -2.28
CA ALA A 322 12.46 12.29 -1.22
C ALA A 322 12.36 10.76 -1.40
N LEU A 323 12.17 10.28 -2.64
CA LEU A 323 12.13 8.86 -2.95
C LEU A 323 13.48 8.16 -2.80
N ASP A 324 14.56 8.81 -3.23
CA ASP A 324 15.93 8.28 -3.16
C ASP A 324 16.44 8.16 -1.72
N ALA A 325 15.98 9.05 -0.84
CA ALA A 325 16.44 9.10 0.52
C ALA A 325 16.20 7.77 1.28
N PRO A 326 17.09 7.43 2.25
CA PRO A 326 17.00 6.17 2.96
C PRO A 326 15.81 6.15 3.93
N ARG A 327 15.22 4.98 4.14
CA ARG A 327 13.98 4.81 4.90
C ARG A 327 14.20 4.03 6.18
N TRP A 328 13.35 4.32 7.14
CA TRP A 328 13.15 3.49 8.33
C TRP A 328 11.85 2.72 8.21
N PHE A 329 11.73 1.65 9.00
CA PHE A 329 10.58 0.77 9.01
C PHE A 329 10.33 0.20 10.40
N VAL A 330 9.12 0.38 10.92
CA VAL A 330 8.57 -0.30 12.08
C VAL A 330 7.95 -1.62 11.59
N ALA A 331 8.55 -2.71 12.01
CA ALA A 331 8.11 -4.07 11.71
C ALA A 331 6.91 -4.47 12.57
N THR A 332 6.37 -5.66 12.29
CA THR A 332 5.13 -6.14 12.91
C THR A 332 5.21 -6.38 14.41
N ASP A 333 6.41 -6.65 14.92
CA ASP A 333 6.71 -6.81 16.35
C ASP A 333 7.22 -5.50 16.99
N PHE A 334 7.03 -4.37 16.30
CA PHE A 334 7.53 -3.03 16.62
C PHE A 334 9.06 -2.91 16.69
N SER A 335 9.81 -3.89 16.18
CA SER A 335 11.24 -3.69 15.91
C SER A 335 11.44 -2.71 14.75
N VAL A 336 12.61 -2.08 14.69
CA VAL A 336 12.97 -1.05 13.73
C VAL A 336 14.01 -1.61 12.78
N TRP A 337 13.81 -1.39 11.48
CA TRP A 337 14.80 -1.64 10.44
C TRP A 337 15.15 -0.33 9.75
N LEU A 338 16.40 -0.22 9.32
CA LEU A 338 16.97 0.97 8.69
C LEU A 338 17.63 0.57 7.38
N GLU A 339 17.45 1.37 6.35
CA GLU A 339 18.27 1.25 5.15
C GLU A 339 19.73 1.63 5.43
N PRO A 340 20.68 1.16 4.60
CA PRO A 340 22.11 1.42 4.79
C PRO A 340 22.46 2.89 5.01
N GLY A 341 21.75 3.82 4.36
CA GLY A 341 21.95 5.27 4.52
C GLY A 341 21.62 5.83 5.91
N LEU A 342 20.90 5.09 6.76
CA LEU A 342 20.58 5.45 8.15
C LEU A 342 21.33 4.59 9.18
N SER A 343 22.22 3.71 8.74
CA SER A 343 22.89 2.72 9.61
C SER A 343 23.70 3.34 10.76
N SER A 344 24.22 4.56 10.58
CA SER A 344 24.94 5.31 11.61
C SER A 344 24.07 5.68 12.83
N LEU A 345 22.75 5.73 12.67
CA LEU A 345 21.81 6.09 13.75
C LEU A 345 21.52 4.92 14.70
N ARG A 346 21.88 3.70 14.31
CA ARG A 346 21.47 2.48 15.01
C ARG A 346 21.87 2.50 16.49
N SER A 347 23.13 2.78 16.80
CA SER A 347 23.62 2.73 18.19
C SER A 347 22.89 3.73 19.09
N ASP A 348 22.55 4.90 18.58
CA ASP A 348 21.80 5.93 19.30
C ASP A 348 20.37 5.46 19.56
N LEU A 349 19.67 4.99 18.51
CA LEU A 349 18.31 4.47 18.64
C LEU A 349 18.23 3.23 19.54
N GLU A 350 19.23 2.34 19.51
CA GLU A 350 19.35 1.21 20.45
C GLU A 350 19.53 1.70 21.90
N ALA A 351 20.33 2.74 22.14
CA ALA A 351 20.50 3.34 23.47
C ALA A 351 19.19 3.95 24.00
N ARG A 352 18.32 4.45 23.12
CA ARG A 352 16.94 4.88 23.46
C ARG A 352 15.98 3.72 23.67
N GLY A 353 16.37 2.48 23.34
CA GLY A 353 15.57 1.27 23.55
C GLY A 353 14.80 0.77 22.32
N HIS A 354 15.07 1.29 21.11
CA HIS A 354 14.52 0.68 19.89
C HIS A 354 15.12 -0.71 19.66
N ARG A 355 14.29 -1.69 19.30
CA ARG A 355 14.71 -3.08 19.04
C ARG A 355 15.07 -3.27 17.57
N PHE A 356 16.16 -3.95 17.27
CA PHE A 356 16.57 -4.31 15.91
C PHE A 356 16.72 -5.83 15.81
N VAL A 357 15.74 -6.51 15.19
CA VAL A 357 15.67 -7.98 15.18
C VAL A 357 16.24 -8.59 13.89
N ASP A 358 16.22 -7.86 12.78
CA ASP A 358 16.76 -8.30 11.49
C ASP A 358 17.44 -7.13 10.77
N PRO A 359 18.77 -6.96 10.89
CA PRO A 359 19.44 -5.80 10.35
C PRO A 359 19.61 -5.81 8.83
N ASN A 360 19.32 -6.92 8.15
CA ASN A 360 19.64 -7.13 6.73
C ASN A 360 18.41 -7.44 5.88
N LYS A 361 17.20 -7.12 6.35
CA LYS A 361 15.98 -7.42 5.62
C LYS A 361 15.80 -6.49 4.41
N GLU A 362 16.23 -6.97 3.26
CA GLU A 362 16.08 -6.27 1.98
C GLU A 362 14.62 -6.29 1.48
N GLY A 363 14.24 -5.26 0.71
CA GLY A 363 13.01 -5.25 -0.09
C GLY A 363 11.71 -4.84 0.63
N VAL A 364 11.78 -4.41 1.90
CA VAL A 364 10.58 -4.02 2.66
C VAL A 364 10.29 -2.52 2.68
N PHE A 365 11.25 -1.70 2.26
CA PHE A 365 11.15 -0.23 2.27
C PHE A 365 10.30 0.34 1.14
N GLY A 366 9.57 -0.50 0.42
CA GLY A 366 8.54 -0.08 -0.54
C GLY A 366 9.06 0.41 -1.88
N GLY A 367 8.16 1.09 -2.60
CA GLY A 367 8.37 1.65 -3.94
C GLY A 367 7.37 2.77 -4.19
N GLY A 368 7.84 4.01 -4.30
CA GLY A 368 6.97 5.18 -4.45
C GLY A 368 6.90 5.77 -5.86
N GLN A 369 5.81 6.48 -6.12
CA GLN A 369 5.67 7.40 -7.25
C GLN A 369 5.10 8.71 -6.71
N ILE A 370 5.60 9.84 -7.21
CA ILE A 370 5.19 11.15 -6.73
C ILE A 370 5.06 12.08 -7.94
N ILE A 371 3.95 12.82 -8.00
CA ILE A 371 3.80 13.97 -8.89
C ILE A 371 3.44 15.17 -8.03
N VAL A 372 4.25 16.23 -8.10
CA VAL A 372 4.01 17.52 -7.44
C VAL A 372 3.69 18.56 -8.50
N ARG A 373 2.63 19.33 -8.27
CA ARG A 373 2.26 20.47 -9.11
C ARG A 373 3.29 21.59 -8.93
N ALA A 374 3.76 22.15 -10.03
CA ALA A 374 4.74 23.24 -10.05
C ALA A 374 4.28 24.39 -10.96
N PRO A 375 4.87 25.60 -10.85
CA PRO A 375 4.57 26.67 -11.79
C PRO A 375 4.80 26.23 -13.24
N GLY A 376 3.73 26.22 -14.03
CA GLY A 376 3.78 25.84 -15.44
C GLY A 376 3.80 24.34 -15.75
N GLY A 377 3.62 23.45 -14.76
CA GLY A 377 3.56 22.00 -15.03
C GLY A 377 3.67 21.13 -13.78
N TYR A 378 4.45 20.06 -13.89
CA TYR A 378 4.60 19.03 -12.86
C TYR A 378 6.06 18.61 -12.70
N VAL A 379 6.45 18.28 -11.46
CA VAL A 379 7.71 17.61 -11.13
C VAL A 379 7.37 16.22 -10.61
N ALA A 380 7.96 15.19 -11.21
CA ALA A 380 7.68 13.81 -10.87
C ALA A 380 8.94 13.07 -10.43
N GLY A 381 8.76 12.02 -9.61
CA GLY A 381 9.82 11.11 -9.21
C GLY A 381 9.33 9.67 -9.21
N SER A 382 10.25 8.74 -9.51
CA SER A 382 10.01 7.29 -9.47
C SER A 382 11.08 6.62 -8.62
N ASP A 383 10.67 5.75 -7.72
CA ASP A 383 11.55 5.14 -6.74
C ASP A 383 12.60 4.22 -7.38
N PRO A 384 13.90 4.40 -7.07
CA PRO A 384 14.98 3.60 -7.65
C PRO A 384 15.00 2.15 -7.16
N ARG A 385 14.23 1.81 -6.10
CA ARG A 385 14.16 0.43 -5.56
C ARG A 385 13.35 -0.53 -6.42
N LYS A 386 12.65 -0.02 -7.45
CA LYS A 386 11.78 -0.78 -8.34
C LYS A 386 12.10 -0.45 -9.80
N ASP A 387 11.77 -1.38 -10.69
CA ASP A 387 11.65 -1.06 -12.11
C ASP A 387 10.43 -0.14 -12.28
N GLY A 388 10.66 1.14 -12.58
CA GLY A 388 9.61 2.16 -12.65
C GLY A 388 10.03 3.34 -13.52
N LEU A 389 9.08 4.23 -13.83
CA LEU A 389 9.31 5.39 -14.68
C LEU A 389 8.46 6.58 -14.22
N ALA A 390 9.10 7.74 -14.09
CA ALA A 390 8.44 9.03 -14.15
C ALA A 390 8.64 9.61 -15.56
N GLY A 391 7.54 9.87 -16.27
CA GLY A 391 7.57 10.38 -17.64
C GLY A 391 6.42 11.35 -17.91
N GLY A 392 6.64 12.30 -18.82
CA GLY A 392 5.65 13.27 -19.28
C GLY A 392 5.63 13.35 -20.80
N PHE A 393 4.60 14.00 -21.36
CA PHE A 393 4.40 14.17 -22.80
C PHE A 393 3.91 15.58 -23.13
#